data_AF-A0A1F3V6T3-F1
#
_entry.id   AF-A0A1F3V6T3-F1
#
_cell.length_a   1.000
_cell.length_b   1.000
_cell.length_c   1.000
_cell.angle_alpha   90.00
_cell.angle_beta   90.00
_cell.angle_gamma   90.00
#
_symmetry.space_group_name_H-M   'P 1'
#
loop_
_entity.id
_entity.type
_entity.pdbx_description
1 polymer ?
#
loop_
_entity_poly.entity_id
_entity_poly.type
_entity_poly.pdbx_seq_one_letter_code
_entity_poly.pdbx_strand_id
1 'polypeptide(L)'
;MKNIILVTGLLTTSILFATPSLNTYMIAEYPFLKNTKLNSCTTCHMPVVKDFLNTYGLMMRDKKVNGEINLKSLEQLDSDNDGKKNIDEIKNKSFPGSQADYPEYFVFNNTKGEVHFNHEMHIAATSYLSNGVCTSCHNNSLSTNPTGSNEQLFQKRFDDVISLRTEAHRICITCHKASGNEAAPVKCNDCHQ
;
A
#
# COMPACT_ATOMS: atom_id res chain seq x y z
N MET A 1 -45.49 43.05 40.97
CA MET A 1 -44.24 42.29 41.16
C MET A 1 -43.93 41.58 39.84
N LYS A 2 -42.75 41.78 39.25
CA LYS A 2 -42.34 41.16 37.98
C LYS A 2 -41.00 40.48 38.21
N ASN A 3 -40.99 39.15 38.24
CA ASN A 3 -39.77 38.38 38.48
C ASN A 3 -38.97 38.28 37.17
N ILE A 4 -37.76 38.84 37.16
CA ILE A 4 -36.79 38.63 36.08
C ILE A 4 -35.95 37.43 36.47
N ILE A 5 -36.11 36.32 35.75
CA ILE A 5 -35.25 35.14 35.88
C ILE A 5 -34.13 35.28 34.86
N LEU A 6 -32.91 35.55 35.32
CA LEU A 6 -31.73 35.64 34.48
C LEU A 6 -31.09 34.24 34.38
N VAL A 7 -31.29 33.56 33.25
CA VAL A 7 -30.64 32.26 32.99
C VAL A 7 -29.27 32.51 32.35
N THR A 8 -28.22 32.45 33.16
CA THR A 8 -26.83 32.59 32.67
C THR A 8 -26.35 31.27 32.08
N GLY A 9 -26.56 31.07 30.78
CA GLY A 9 -26.09 29.89 30.06
C GLY A 9 -24.56 29.86 29.94
N LEU A 10 -23.91 28.91 30.62
CA LEU A 10 -22.46 28.73 30.56
C LEU A 10 -22.06 27.99 29.27
N LEU A 11 -21.62 28.71 28.24
CA LEU A 11 -21.08 28.08 27.02
C LEU A 11 -19.68 27.50 27.30
N THR A 12 -19.60 26.17 27.44
CA THR A 12 -18.33 25.44 27.41
C THR A 12 -17.86 25.29 25.96
N THR A 13 -16.88 26.10 25.55
CA THR A 13 -16.26 25.99 24.22
C THR A 13 -15.27 24.82 24.19
N SER A 14 -15.72 23.66 23.73
CA SER A 14 -14.84 22.52 23.44
C SER A 14 -13.89 22.85 22.29
N ILE A 15 -12.62 23.10 22.61
CA ILE A 15 -11.57 23.28 21.59
C ILE A 15 -11.24 21.91 21.00
N LEU A 16 -11.74 21.65 19.79
CA LEU A 16 -11.36 20.48 19.00
C LEU A 16 -9.94 20.66 18.46
N PHE A 17 -8.97 20.04 19.12
CA PHE A 17 -7.61 19.91 18.58
C PHE A 17 -7.59 18.81 17.50
N ALA A 18 -7.18 19.17 16.28
CA ALA A 18 -6.96 18.19 15.22
C ALA A 18 -5.70 17.37 15.53
N THR A 19 -5.82 16.04 15.52
CA THR A 19 -4.65 15.14 15.63
C THR A 19 -3.79 15.27 14.38
N PRO A 20 -2.46 15.50 14.48
CA PRO A 20 -1.59 15.53 13.31
C PRO A 20 -1.61 14.21 12.54
N SER A 21 -1.40 14.27 11.22
CA SER A 21 -1.32 13.07 10.39
C SER A 21 -0.05 12.26 10.71
N LEU A 22 -0.04 10.96 10.40
CA LEU A 22 1.16 10.11 10.58
C LEU A 22 2.38 10.69 9.85
N ASN A 23 2.18 11.18 8.64
CA ASN A 23 3.20 11.91 7.87
C ASN A 23 3.74 13.14 8.64
N THR A 24 2.87 13.91 9.32
CA THR A 24 3.30 15.07 10.11
C THR A 24 4.26 14.66 11.24
N TYR A 25 4.03 13.52 11.89
CA TYR A 25 4.98 12.97 12.87
C TYR A 25 6.28 12.50 12.20
N MET A 26 6.22 11.83 11.04
CA MET A 26 7.42 11.44 10.26
C MET A 26 8.32 12.63 9.94
N ILE A 27 7.71 13.74 9.55
CA ILE A 27 8.41 14.95 9.11
C ILE A 27 8.91 15.81 10.28
N ALA A 28 8.31 15.68 11.45
CA ALA A 28 8.82 16.25 12.69
C ALA A 28 10.07 15.51 13.18
N GLU A 29 10.02 14.16 13.27
CA GLU A 29 11.13 13.33 13.76
C GLU A 29 12.29 13.23 12.77
N TYR A 30 11.98 13.15 11.46
CA TYR A 30 12.97 13.02 10.40
C TYR A 30 12.90 14.19 9.42
N PRO A 31 13.36 15.42 9.79
CA PRO A 31 13.30 16.58 8.91
C PRO A 31 14.01 16.41 7.56
N PHE A 32 14.99 15.50 7.46
CA PHE A 32 15.66 15.17 6.20
C PHE A 32 14.74 14.47 5.18
N LEU A 33 13.61 13.92 5.62
CA LEU A 33 12.59 13.33 4.75
C LEU A 33 11.70 14.36 4.06
N LYS A 34 11.68 15.63 4.51
CA LYS A 34 10.78 16.70 4.00
C LYS A 34 10.67 16.77 2.47
N ASN A 35 11.76 16.42 1.77
CA ASN A 35 11.85 16.44 0.31
C ASN A 35 12.17 15.03 -0.25
N THR A 36 11.49 13.99 0.23
CA THR A 36 11.72 12.58 -0.17
C THR A 36 10.39 11.85 -0.43
N LYS A 37 10.45 10.66 -1.06
CA LYS A 37 9.26 9.82 -1.29
C LYS A 37 8.54 9.36 0.00
N LEU A 38 9.23 9.45 1.14
CA LEU A 38 8.69 9.17 2.47
C LEU A 38 8.01 10.39 3.13
N ASN A 39 8.05 11.57 2.49
CA ASN A 39 7.11 12.65 2.78
C ASN A 39 5.83 12.50 1.95
N SER A 40 5.15 11.39 2.14
CA SER A 40 3.89 11.10 1.46
C SER A 40 2.96 10.28 2.35
N CYS A 41 1.69 10.20 1.95
CA CYS A 41 0.77 9.22 2.56
C CYS A 41 1.19 7.78 2.22
N THR A 42 1.84 7.49 1.08
CA THR A 42 2.23 6.12 0.69
C THR A 42 3.20 5.48 1.68
N THR A 43 3.97 6.28 2.40
CA THR A 43 4.82 5.85 3.53
C THR A 43 4.04 5.07 4.60
N CYS A 44 2.77 5.42 4.80
CA CYS A 44 1.92 4.87 5.86
C CYS A 44 0.62 4.23 5.35
N HIS A 45 0.23 4.46 4.09
CA HIS A 45 -1.04 4.04 3.48
C HIS A 45 -0.78 3.39 2.12
N MET A 46 -0.97 2.08 2.00
CA MET A 46 -0.76 1.35 0.73
C MET A 46 -1.86 0.31 0.50
N PRO A 47 -2.89 0.61 -0.32
CA PRO A 47 -3.02 1.78 -1.18
C PRO A 47 -3.28 3.06 -0.38
N VAL A 48 -3.19 4.23 -1.05
CA VAL A 48 -3.47 5.55 -0.43
C VAL A 48 -4.97 5.77 -0.26
N VAL A 49 -5.60 4.93 0.56
CA VAL A 49 -7.02 4.97 0.89
C VAL A 49 -7.16 5.41 2.35
N LYS A 50 -8.19 6.20 2.64
CA LYS A 50 -8.51 6.64 4.00
C LYS A 50 -8.68 5.42 4.90
N ASP A 51 -8.09 5.46 6.09
CA ASP A 51 -8.10 4.39 7.10
C ASP A 51 -7.41 3.07 6.66
N PHE A 52 -6.91 2.95 5.42
CA PHE A 52 -6.04 1.86 4.97
C PHE A 52 -4.58 2.20 5.28
N LEU A 53 -3.98 1.53 6.26
CA LEU A 53 -2.58 1.72 6.62
C LEU A 53 -1.73 0.54 6.15
N ASN A 54 -0.52 0.80 5.63
CA ASN A 54 0.51 -0.22 5.49
C ASN A 54 1.07 -0.60 6.87
N THR A 55 1.89 -1.65 6.93
CA THR A 55 2.45 -2.17 8.20
C THR A 55 3.20 -1.11 9.00
N TYR A 56 3.98 -0.25 8.34
CA TYR A 56 4.67 0.87 9.00
C TYR A 56 3.70 1.90 9.60
N GLY A 57 2.67 2.31 8.84
CA GLY A 57 1.62 3.21 9.29
C GLY A 57 0.80 2.66 10.45
N LEU A 58 0.55 1.35 10.48
CA LEU A 58 -0.09 0.67 11.62
C LEU A 58 0.79 0.76 12.88
N MET A 59 2.09 0.47 12.78
CA MET A 59 3.00 0.58 13.92
C MET A 59 3.11 2.02 14.45
N MET A 60 3.12 3.03 13.56
CA MET A 60 3.04 4.44 13.95
C MET A 60 1.77 4.78 14.73
N ARG A 61 0.61 4.27 14.29
CA ARG A 61 -0.67 4.51 14.97
C ARG A 61 -0.68 3.92 16.39
N ASP A 62 -0.09 2.74 16.55
CA ASP A 62 -0.23 1.92 17.77
C ASP A 62 0.88 2.18 18.81
N LYS A 63 2.08 2.63 18.41
CA LYS A 63 3.17 3.01 19.33
C LYS A 63 3.06 4.45 19.82
N LYS A 64 2.02 4.72 20.61
CA LYS A 64 1.82 6.01 21.29
C LYS A 64 2.29 5.98 22.74
N VAL A 65 3.00 7.01 23.16
CA VAL A 65 3.36 7.31 24.56
C VAL A 65 2.68 8.61 24.94
N ASN A 66 1.90 8.62 26.02
CA ASN A 66 1.10 9.79 26.47
C ASN A 66 0.18 10.40 25.39
N GLY A 67 -0.17 9.63 24.36
CA GLY A 67 -1.00 10.07 23.22
C GLY A 67 -0.22 10.45 21.95
N GLU A 68 1.11 10.61 22.04
CA GLU A 68 1.99 11.02 20.94
C GLU A 68 2.75 9.83 20.34
N ILE A 69 3.03 9.87 19.03
CA ILE A 69 3.69 8.78 18.32
C ILE A 69 5.20 8.77 18.61
N ASN A 70 5.73 7.65 19.11
CA ASN A 70 7.16 7.49 19.38
C ASN A 70 7.87 6.79 18.21
N LEU A 71 8.27 7.59 17.21
CA LEU A 71 8.95 7.09 16.01
C LEU A 71 10.33 6.47 16.27
N LYS A 72 11.06 6.94 17.29
CA LYS A 72 12.34 6.34 17.71
C LYS A 72 12.19 4.88 18.14
N SER A 73 11.07 4.53 18.76
CA SER A 73 10.77 3.13 19.11
C SER A 73 10.52 2.21 17.90
N LEU A 74 10.32 2.77 16.69
CA LEU A 74 10.14 2.03 15.44
C LEU A 74 11.41 1.90 14.61
N GLU A 75 12.46 2.69 14.88
CA GLU A 75 13.66 2.77 14.04
C GLU A 75 14.34 1.42 13.83
N GLN A 76 14.49 0.64 14.90
CA GLN A 76 15.21 -0.64 14.88
C GLN A 76 14.33 -1.84 14.49
N LEU A 77 13.04 -1.61 14.23
CA LEU A 77 12.12 -2.61 13.68
C LEU A 77 12.30 -2.68 12.16
N ASP A 78 11.87 -3.78 11.57
CA ASP A 78 11.70 -3.99 10.14
C ASP A 78 10.18 -4.18 9.96
N SER A 79 9.51 -3.25 9.28
CA SER A 79 8.04 -3.21 9.25
C SER A 79 7.43 -3.91 8.04
N ASP A 80 8.17 -4.18 6.96
CA ASP A 80 7.70 -5.03 5.85
C ASP A 80 8.40 -6.40 5.75
N ASN A 81 9.42 -6.62 6.56
CA ASN A 81 10.23 -7.84 6.65
C ASN A 81 11.08 -8.12 5.40
N ASP A 82 11.53 -7.09 4.68
CA ASP A 82 12.50 -7.24 3.57
C ASP A 82 13.95 -7.49 4.01
N GLY A 83 14.23 -7.44 5.32
CA GLY A 83 15.54 -7.63 5.92
C GLY A 83 16.30 -6.34 6.20
N LYS A 84 15.73 -5.18 5.90
CA LYS A 84 16.25 -3.85 6.27
C LYS A 84 15.46 -3.31 7.45
N LYS A 85 16.15 -2.62 8.36
CA LYS A 85 15.44 -1.89 9.42
C LYS A 85 14.76 -0.66 8.84
N ASN A 86 13.58 -0.33 9.36
CA ASN A 86 12.85 0.91 9.12
C ASN A 86 13.77 2.13 9.06
N ILE A 87 14.71 2.29 10.00
CA ILE A 87 15.61 3.46 9.98
C ILE A 87 16.65 3.41 8.86
N ASP A 88 17.11 2.23 8.48
CA ASP A 88 18.09 2.07 7.41
C ASP A 88 17.39 2.26 6.06
N GLU A 89 16.16 1.78 5.93
CA GLU A 89 15.25 2.11 4.86
C GLU A 89 14.92 3.59 4.77
N ILE A 90 14.52 4.22 5.88
CA ILE A 90 14.20 5.65 5.95
C ILE A 90 15.42 6.49 5.56
N LYS A 91 16.64 6.11 5.98
CA LYS A 91 17.89 6.75 5.52
C LYS A 91 18.15 6.53 4.03
N ASN A 92 17.94 5.30 3.55
CA ASN A 92 18.03 4.94 2.12
C ASN A 92 16.84 5.47 1.29
N LYS A 93 15.84 6.05 1.96
CA LYS A 93 14.56 6.52 1.46
C LYS A 93 13.67 5.43 0.87
N SER A 94 13.91 4.13 1.11
CA SER A 94 12.97 3.04 0.78
C SER A 94 11.78 3.05 1.75
N PHE A 95 10.68 2.39 1.36
CA PHE A 95 9.42 2.51 2.06
C PHE A 95 9.36 1.47 3.18
N PRO A 96 9.43 1.86 4.47
CA PRO A 96 9.52 0.91 5.59
C PRO A 96 8.29 0.00 5.77
N GLY A 97 7.27 0.11 4.93
CA GLY A 97 6.09 -0.73 4.91
C GLY A 97 5.82 -1.32 3.52
N SER A 98 6.87 -1.55 2.73
CA SER A 98 6.83 -2.08 1.37
C SER A 98 8.19 -2.60 0.86
N GLN A 99 8.30 -3.92 0.75
CA GLN A 99 9.43 -4.61 0.11
C GLN A 99 9.62 -4.24 -1.37
N ALA A 100 8.55 -3.75 -2.02
CA ALA A 100 8.67 -3.08 -3.30
C ALA A 100 9.26 -1.68 -3.06
N ASP A 101 10.22 -1.27 -3.88
CA ASP A 101 10.73 0.12 -3.87
C ASP A 101 9.62 1.19 -4.05
N TYR A 102 8.38 0.77 -4.38
CA TYR A 102 7.14 1.54 -4.45
C TYR A 102 5.91 0.70 -4.01
N PRO A 103 5.07 1.16 -3.06
CA PRO A 103 3.77 1.75 -3.43
C PRO A 103 2.49 0.87 -3.51
N GLU A 104 2.56 -0.42 -3.83
CA GLU A 104 1.59 -0.95 -4.82
C GLU A 104 0.70 -2.17 -4.43
N TYR A 105 -0.52 -1.90 -3.91
CA TYR A 105 -1.73 -2.76 -3.98
C TYR A 105 -2.73 -2.14 -4.95
N PHE A 106 -3.32 -2.95 -5.83
CA PHE A 106 -4.18 -2.48 -6.93
C PHE A 106 -5.56 -3.10 -6.88
N VAL A 107 -6.56 -2.29 -7.27
CA VAL A 107 -7.92 -2.76 -7.56
C VAL A 107 -8.21 -2.42 -9.01
N PHE A 108 -8.13 -3.41 -9.90
CA PHE A 108 -8.49 -3.23 -11.31
C PHE A 108 -10.00 -3.39 -11.47
N ASN A 109 -10.73 -2.27 -11.48
CA ASN A 109 -12.19 -2.27 -11.64
C ASN A 109 -12.56 -2.36 -13.14
N ASN A 110 -13.49 -3.25 -13.49
CA ASN A 110 -14.02 -3.37 -14.85
C ASN A 110 -15.49 -3.84 -14.87
N THR A 111 -16.11 -3.95 -16.04
CA THR A 111 -17.54 -4.34 -16.20
C THR A 111 -17.89 -5.77 -15.76
N LYS A 112 -16.91 -6.55 -15.29
CA LYS A 112 -17.11 -7.88 -14.67
C LYS A 112 -16.89 -7.93 -13.17
N GLY A 113 -16.43 -6.84 -12.54
CA GLY A 113 -16.12 -6.78 -11.12
C GLY A 113 -14.76 -6.14 -10.84
N GLU A 114 -14.39 -6.12 -9.57
CA GLU A 114 -13.08 -5.69 -9.10
C GLU A 114 -12.10 -6.87 -9.11
N VAL A 115 -10.89 -6.66 -9.64
CA VAL A 115 -9.78 -7.61 -9.56
C VAL A 115 -8.72 -7.04 -8.62
N HIS A 116 -8.63 -7.61 -7.44
CA HIS A 116 -7.67 -7.20 -6.43
C HIS A 116 -6.32 -7.87 -6.71
N PHE A 117 -5.30 -7.06 -7.01
CA PHE A 117 -3.94 -7.52 -7.19
C PHE A 117 -3.06 -6.99 -6.07
N ASN A 118 -2.43 -7.90 -5.36
CA ASN A 118 -1.45 -7.61 -4.34
C ASN A 118 -0.09 -8.20 -4.78
N HIS A 119 0.95 -7.37 -4.85
CA HIS A 119 2.30 -7.83 -5.14
C HIS A 119 2.79 -8.84 -4.09
N GLU A 120 2.42 -8.67 -2.81
CA GLU A 120 2.73 -9.59 -1.71
C GLU A 120 2.24 -11.02 -1.99
N MET A 121 0.98 -11.17 -2.46
CA MET A 121 0.43 -12.49 -2.79
C MET A 121 1.25 -13.20 -3.87
N HIS A 122 1.74 -12.46 -4.85
CA HIS A 122 2.56 -12.98 -5.95
C HIS A 122 4.04 -13.15 -5.57
N ILE A 123 4.46 -12.61 -4.42
CA ILE A 123 5.75 -12.89 -3.79
C ILE A 123 5.67 -14.16 -2.94
N ALA A 124 4.62 -14.31 -2.13
CA ALA A 124 4.60 -15.23 -0.99
C ALA A 124 3.76 -16.52 -1.14
N ALA A 125 2.69 -16.54 -1.95
CA ALA A 125 1.75 -17.66 -1.93
C ALA A 125 2.08 -18.79 -2.94
N THR A 126 2.13 -20.02 -2.42
CA THR A 126 2.48 -21.26 -3.16
C THR A 126 1.48 -21.66 -4.27
N SER A 127 0.33 -21.00 -4.34
CA SER A 127 -0.59 -21.07 -5.47
C SER A 127 -0.05 -20.45 -6.76
N TYR A 128 1.01 -19.64 -6.66
CA TYR A 128 1.57 -18.87 -7.78
C TYR A 128 3.03 -19.27 -8.05
N LEU A 129 3.34 -19.56 -9.31
CA LEU A 129 4.72 -19.87 -9.73
C LEU A 129 5.67 -18.68 -9.64
N SER A 130 5.15 -17.47 -9.44
CA SER A 130 5.94 -16.24 -9.39
C SER A 130 6.95 -16.24 -8.24
N ASN A 131 6.63 -16.78 -7.06
CA ASN A 131 7.57 -16.99 -5.93
C ASN A 131 8.55 -15.83 -5.68
N GLY A 132 8.08 -14.58 -5.75
CA GLY A 132 8.92 -13.38 -5.57
C GLY A 132 9.89 -13.07 -6.70
N VAL A 133 10.02 -13.96 -7.70
CA VAL A 133 10.77 -13.74 -8.93
C VAL A 133 10.06 -12.66 -9.74
N CYS A 134 10.46 -11.40 -9.54
CA CYS A 134 9.81 -10.25 -10.16
C CYS A 134 9.74 -10.37 -11.69
N THR A 135 10.69 -11.06 -12.32
CA THR A 135 10.72 -11.25 -13.78
C THR A 135 9.58 -12.13 -14.30
N SER A 136 8.97 -12.99 -13.47
CA SER A 136 7.81 -13.83 -13.81
C SER A 136 6.56 -13.02 -14.16
N CYS A 137 6.42 -11.83 -13.58
CA CYS A 137 5.41 -10.85 -13.95
C CYS A 137 6.02 -9.77 -14.85
N HIS A 138 7.11 -9.14 -14.41
CA HIS A 138 7.56 -7.86 -14.96
C HIS A 138 8.53 -7.92 -16.15
N ASN A 139 9.21 -9.06 -16.39
CA ASN A 139 10.15 -9.23 -17.52
C ASN A 139 9.81 -10.49 -18.34
N ASN A 140 8.54 -10.89 -18.36
CA ASN A 140 8.14 -12.20 -18.85
C ASN A 140 8.15 -12.28 -20.39
N SER A 141 9.01 -13.11 -20.97
CA SER A 141 9.11 -13.31 -22.44
C SER A 141 7.88 -13.95 -23.08
N LEU A 142 6.92 -14.45 -22.28
CA LEU A 142 5.61 -14.88 -22.77
C LEU A 142 4.75 -13.68 -23.22
N SER A 143 5.13 -12.44 -22.87
CA SER A 143 4.51 -11.17 -23.28
C SER A 143 4.83 -10.85 -24.75
N THR A 144 4.18 -11.53 -25.69
CA THR A 144 4.13 -11.04 -27.08
C THR A 144 3.20 -9.82 -27.12
N ASN A 145 3.76 -8.61 -27.14
CA ASN A 145 2.96 -7.40 -27.29
C ASN A 145 2.17 -7.48 -28.61
N PRO A 146 0.84 -7.28 -28.62
CA PRO A 146 0.05 -7.29 -29.87
C PRO A 146 0.49 -6.23 -30.89
N THR A 147 1.32 -5.25 -30.50
CA THR A 147 1.94 -4.27 -31.42
C THR A 147 3.31 -4.70 -31.97
N GLY A 148 3.91 -5.78 -31.45
CA GLY A 148 5.25 -6.23 -31.81
C GLY A 148 6.42 -5.49 -31.13
N SER A 149 6.18 -4.58 -30.16
CA SER A 149 7.26 -3.94 -29.39
C SER A 149 7.75 -4.80 -28.20
N ASN A 150 9.03 -4.67 -27.85
CA ASN A 150 9.69 -5.37 -26.73
C ASN A 150 9.35 -4.77 -25.35
N GLU A 151 8.08 -4.42 -25.11
CA GLU A 151 7.66 -3.58 -24.00
C GLU A 151 7.13 -4.40 -22.82
N GLN A 152 7.53 -4.06 -21.59
CA GLN A 152 7.08 -4.75 -20.39
C GLN A 152 5.61 -4.42 -20.13
N LEU A 153 4.73 -5.41 -20.28
CA LEU A 153 3.28 -5.19 -20.13
C LEU A 153 2.83 -5.17 -18.65
N PHE A 154 3.50 -5.88 -17.74
CA PHE A 154 3.34 -5.68 -16.29
C PHE A 154 4.53 -4.89 -15.75
N GLN A 155 4.45 -3.57 -15.73
CA GLN A 155 5.56 -2.75 -15.23
C GLN A 155 5.65 -2.85 -13.69
N LYS A 156 6.80 -2.58 -13.08
CA LYS A 156 6.96 -2.43 -11.60
C LYS A 156 6.43 -1.09 -11.09
N ARG A 157 5.38 -0.61 -11.75
CA ARG A 157 4.68 0.65 -11.54
C ARG A 157 3.28 0.52 -12.15
N PHE A 158 2.29 1.13 -11.54
CA PHE A 158 0.93 1.23 -12.06
C PHE A 158 0.84 2.17 -13.29
N ASP A 159 0.05 1.81 -14.30
CA ASP A 159 -0.20 2.61 -15.52
C ASP A 159 -1.63 2.36 -16.05
N ASP A 160 -2.53 3.34 -15.85
CA ASP A 160 -3.94 3.26 -16.28
C ASP A 160 -4.17 3.38 -17.79
N VAL A 161 -3.16 3.77 -18.59
CA VAL A 161 -3.28 3.90 -20.05
C VAL A 161 -3.14 2.53 -20.74
N ILE A 162 -2.39 1.62 -20.11
CA ILE A 162 -2.18 0.27 -20.62
C ILE A 162 -3.37 -0.61 -20.20
N SER A 163 -4.17 -1.07 -21.18
CA SER A 163 -5.19 -2.07 -20.88
C SER A 163 -4.55 -3.42 -20.56
N LEU A 164 -4.31 -3.64 -19.27
CA LEU A 164 -3.81 -4.91 -18.75
C LEU A 164 -4.80 -6.07 -18.94
N ARG A 165 -6.00 -5.89 -19.50
CA ARG A 165 -7.03 -6.93 -19.56
C ARG A 165 -6.54 -8.23 -20.23
N THR A 166 -6.15 -8.14 -21.51
CA THR A 166 -5.72 -9.33 -22.26
C THR A 166 -4.47 -9.95 -21.63
N GLU A 167 -3.56 -9.12 -21.14
CA GLU A 167 -2.28 -9.57 -20.60
C GLU A 167 -2.37 -10.11 -19.17
N ALA A 168 -3.21 -9.54 -18.30
CA ALA A 168 -3.47 -10.06 -16.96
C ALA A 168 -4.21 -11.39 -17.04
N HIS A 169 -5.19 -11.51 -17.95
CA HIS A 169 -5.75 -12.82 -18.25
C HIS A 169 -4.68 -13.79 -18.79
N ARG A 170 -3.75 -13.34 -19.63
CA ARG A 170 -2.67 -14.20 -20.13
C ARG A 170 -1.67 -14.59 -19.03
N ILE A 171 -0.99 -13.64 -18.37
CA ILE A 171 0.01 -13.88 -17.33
C ILE A 171 -0.58 -14.55 -16.10
N CYS A 172 -1.63 -13.98 -15.49
CA CYS A 172 -2.17 -14.52 -14.24
C CYS A 172 -2.76 -15.91 -14.50
N ILE A 173 -3.64 -16.09 -15.51
CA ILE A 173 -4.24 -17.42 -15.75
C ILE A 173 -3.19 -18.43 -16.25
N THR A 174 -2.18 -18.05 -17.04
CA THR A 174 -1.10 -18.98 -17.39
C THR A 174 -0.29 -19.39 -16.15
N CYS A 175 0.08 -18.44 -15.28
CA CYS A 175 0.78 -18.72 -14.02
C CYS A 175 -0.05 -19.64 -13.10
N HIS A 176 -1.35 -19.33 -12.95
CA HIS A 176 -2.28 -20.06 -12.08
C HIS A 176 -2.62 -21.46 -12.61
N LYS A 177 -2.69 -21.64 -13.94
CA LYS A 177 -2.83 -22.98 -14.54
C LYS A 177 -1.54 -23.78 -14.48
N ALA A 178 -0.40 -23.14 -14.75
CA ALA A 178 0.90 -23.80 -14.74
C ALA A 178 1.36 -24.19 -13.32
N SER A 179 0.87 -23.52 -12.27
CA SER A 179 1.11 -23.96 -10.89
C SER A 179 0.42 -25.29 -10.56
N GLY A 180 -0.57 -25.72 -11.35
CA GLY A 180 -1.35 -26.93 -11.11
C GLY A 180 -2.18 -26.89 -9.83
N ASN A 181 -2.29 -25.72 -9.17
CA ASN A 181 -2.91 -25.57 -7.87
C ASN A 181 -4.40 -25.22 -8.03
N GLU A 182 -5.28 -26.08 -7.51
CA GLU A 182 -6.75 -25.90 -7.61
C GLU A 182 -7.27 -24.63 -6.90
N ALA A 183 -6.49 -24.06 -5.97
CA ALA A 183 -6.80 -22.80 -5.30
C ALA A 183 -6.31 -21.55 -6.05
N ALA A 184 -5.49 -21.70 -7.10
CA ALA A 184 -5.11 -20.58 -7.94
C ALA A 184 -6.31 -20.20 -8.83
N PRO A 185 -6.76 -18.93 -8.82
CA PRO A 185 -8.02 -18.57 -9.48
C PRO A 185 -7.87 -18.62 -11.00
N VAL A 186 -8.59 -19.54 -11.65
CA VAL A 186 -8.47 -19.84 -13.10
C VAL A 186 -9.76 -19.62 -13.88
N LYS A 187 -10.90 -19.37 -13.21
CA LYS A 187 -12.17 -18.96 -13.83
C LYS A 187 -12.41 -17.47 -13.62
N CYS A 188 -13.28 -16.87 -14.42
CA CYS A 188 -13.55 -15.43 -14.38
C CYS A 188 -13.98 -14.94 -12.98
N ASN A 189 -14.97 -15.61 -12.38
CA ASN A 189 -15.54 -15.22 -11.08
C ASN A 189 -14.61 -15.55 -9.90
N ASP A 190 -13.51 -16.29 -10.13
CA ASP A 190 -12.50 -16.54 -9.09
C ASP A 190 -11.55 -15.33 -8.94
N CYS A 191 -11.46 -14.46 -9.97
CA CYS A 191 -10.65 -13.24 -9.97
C CYS A 191 -11.46 -11.94 -9.93
N HIS A 192 -12.71 -11.94 -10.41
CA HIS A 192 -13.57 -10.75 -10.55
C HIS A 192 -14.70 -10.86 -9.53
N GLN A 193 -14.73 -9.92 -8.56
CA GLN A 193 -15.72 -9.86 -7.46
C GLN A 193 -16.67 -8.67 -7.62
#